data_AF-A0A847PK85-F1
#
_entry.id   AF-A0A847PK85-F1
#
_cell.length_a   1.000
_cell.length_b   1.000
_cell.length_c   1.000
_cell.angle_alpha   90.00
_cell.angle_beta   90.00
_cell.angle_gamma   90.00
#
_symmetry.space_group_name_H-M   'P 1'
#
loop_
_entity.id
_entity.type
_entity.pdbx_description
1 polymer ?
#
loop_
_entity_poly.entity_id
_entity_poly.type
_entity_poly.pdbx_seq_one_letter_code
_entity_poly.pdbx_strand_id
1 'polypeptide(L)'
;MKNVRITITLDKDSYKKIEDEKERKNVARSSLIQQIIQYYFDRKKEEEDINRYIKGYQEIPEKVDKVAEWEDKQYKILDKEF
;
A
#
# COMPACT_ATOMS: atom_id res chain seq x y z
N MET A 1 -12.34 15.03 11.24
CA MET A 1 -12.77 13.66 10.86
C MET A 1 -13.81 13.18 11.86
N LYS A 2 -14.89 12.51 11.40
CA LYS A 2 -15.89 11.93 12.32
C LYS A 2 -15.45 10.52 12.71
N ASN A 3 -15.35 10.25 14.01
CA ASN A 3 -15.07 8.91 14.52
C ASN A 3 -16.32 8.05 14.42
N VAL A 4 -16.19 6.86 13.83
CA VAL A 4 -17.27 5.85 13.74
C VAL A 4 -16.92 4.70 14.67
N ARG A 5 -17.90 4.25 15.46
CA ARG A 5 -17.76 3.03 16.28
C ARG A 5 -18.34 1.86 15.53
N ILE A 6 -17.60 0.75 15.52
CA ILE A 6 -18.02 -0.52 14.94
C ILE A 6 -17.92 -1.60 16.01
N THR A 7 -18.86 -2.55 15.98
CA THR A 7 -18.79 -3.79 16.74
C THR A 7 -18.65 -4.91 15.74
N ILE A 8 -17.66 -5.78 15.96
CA ILE A 8 -17.37 -6.92 15.09
C ILE A 8 -17.37 -8.20 15.90
N THR A 9 -17.78 -9.29 15.27
CA THR A 9 -17.65 -10.64 15.84
C THR A 9 -16.42 -11.29 15.22
N LEU A 10 -15.53 -11.83 16.06
CA LEU A 10 -14.34 -12.55 15.65
C LEU A 10 -14.35 -13.93 16.29
N ASP A 11 -13.77 -14.91 15.60
CA ASP A 11 -13.46 -16.19 16.23
C ASP A 11 -12.37 -16.02 17.30
N LYS A 12 -12.28 -17.00 18.20
CA LYS A 12 -11.35 -16.95 19.34
C LYS A 12 -9.88 -16.87 18.91
N ASP A 13 -9.51 -17.53 17.82
CA ASP A 13 -8.12 -17.60 17.36
C ASP A 13 -7.69 -16.27 16.75
N SER A 14 -8.56 -15.65 15.94
CA SER A 14 -8.35 -14.31 15.40
C SER A 14 -8.27 -13.26 16.51
N TYR A 15 -9.17 -13.33 17.50
CA TYR A 15 -9.10 -12.42 18.66
C TYR A 15 -7.80 -12.57 19.44
N LYS A 16 -7.35 -13.81 19.68
CA LYS A 16 -6.09 -14.08 20.38
C LYS A 16 -4.89 -13.49 19.63
N LYS A 17 -4.80 -13.69 18.32
CA LYS A 17 -3.73 -13.09 17.49
C LYS A 17 -3.67 -11.57 17.61
N ILE A 18 -4.83 -10.91 17.67
CA ILE A 18 -4.90 -9.46 17.85
C ILE A 18 -4.37 -9.06 19.24
N GLU A 19 -4.77 -9.76 20.30
CA GLU A 19 -4.29 -9.44 21.65
C GLU A 19 -2.78 -9.68 21.81
N ASP A 20 -2.26 -10.79 21.29
CA ASP A 20 -0.82 -11.11 21.34
C ASP A 20 0.01 -10.04 20.60
N GLU A 21 -0.44 -9.63 19.41
CA GLU A 21 0.23 -8.61 18.60
C GLU A 21 0.11 -7.20 19.21
N LYS A 22 -1.04 -6.90 19.83
CA LYS A 22 -1.29 -5.67 20.58
C LYS A 22 -0.29 -5.55 21.74
N GLU A 23 -0.10 -6.62 22.51
CA GLU A 23 0.87 -6.68 23.61
C GLU A 23 2.30 -6.51 23.10
N ARG A 24 2.67 -7.25 22.04
CA ARG A 24 3.99 -7.17 21.42
C ARG A 24 4.34 -5.76 20.94
N LYS A 25 3.37 -5.03 20.38
CA LYS A 25 3.56 -3.66 19.88
C LYS A 25 3.29 -2.57 20.93
N ASN A 26 2.77 -2.94 22.10
CA ASN A 26 2.35 -2.01 23.16
C ASN A 26 1.41 -0.90 22.66
N VAL A 27 0.36 -1.27 21.92
CA VAL A 27 -0.62 -0.32 21.35
C VAL A 27 -2.05 -0.65 21.80
N ALA A 28 -2.99 0.27 21.58
CA ALA A 28 -4.41 -0.02 21.77
C ALA A 28 -4.96 -0.92 20.64
N ARG A 29 -5.96 -1.77 20.95
CA ARG A 29 -6.64 -2.62 19.95
C ARG A 29 -7.13 -1.84 18.74
N SER A 30 -7.79 -0.71 18.97
CA SER A 30 -8.33 0.12 17.89
C SER A 30 -7.23 0.65 16.97
N SER A 31 -6.07 1.02 17.54
CA SER A 31 -4.92 1.47 16.74
C SER A 31 -4.33 0.32 15.93
N LEU A 32 -4.20 -0.87 16.52
CA LEU A 32 -3.74 -2.06 15.80
C LEU A 32 -4.70 -2.43 14.66
N ILE A 33 -6.00 -2.45 14.92
CA ILE A 33 -7.02 -2.72 13.89
C ILE A 33 -6.96 -1.66 12.78
N GLN A 34 -6.82 -0.39 13.11
CA GLN A 34 -6.64 0.67 12.10
C GLN A 34 -5.41 0.43 11.23
N GLN A 35 -4.27 0.06 11.82
CA GLN A 35 -3.05 -0.25 11.07
C GLN A 35 -3.25 -1.46 10.15
N ILE A 36 -3.93 -2.52 10.62
CA ILE A 36 -4.21 -3.71 9.82
C ILE A 36 -5.14 -3.37 8.65
N ILE A 37 -6.19 -2.58 8.89
CA ILE A 37 -7.11 -2.13 7.85
C ILE A 37 -6.37 -1.32 6.79
N GLN A 38 -5.56 -0.35 7.23
CA GLN A 38 -4.78 0.49 6.33
C GLN A 38 -3.84 -0.35 5.46
N TYR A 39 -3.07 -1.24 6.09
CA TYR A 39 -2.15 -2.14 5.40
C TYR A 39 -2.87 -3.00 4.35
N TYR A 40 -4.04 -3.57 4.69
CA TYR A 40 -4.81 -4.38 3.75
C TYR A 40 -5.21 -3.58 2.49
N PHE A 41 -5.73 -2.37 2.67
CA PHE A 41 -6.15 -1.54 1.53
C PHE A 41 -4.97 -1.03 0.71
N ASP A 42 -3.86 -0.69 1.34
CA ASP A 42 -2.65 -0.25 0.63
C ASP A 42 -2.09 -1.38 -0.23
N ARG A 43 -2.01 -2.61 0.30
CA ARG A 43 -1.58 -3.78 -0.48
C ARG A 43 -2.51 -4.09 -1.63
N LYS A 44 -3.82 -4.02 -1.40
CA LYS A 44 -4.80 -4.26 -2.45
C LYS A 44 -4.68 -3.22 -3.56
N LYS A 45 -4.48 -1.95 -3.20
CA LYS A 45 -4.26 -0.88 -4.17
C LYS A 45 -2.97 -1.09 -4.97
N GLU A 46 -1.88 -1.47 -4.30
CA GLU A 46 -0.62 -1.80 -4.94
C GLU A 46 -0.80 -2.93 -5.98
N GLU A 47 -1.51 -4.01 -5.63
CA GLU A 47 -1.82 -5.09 -6.57
C GLU A 47 -2.67 -4.61 -7.75
N GLU A 48 -3.66 -3.75 -7.52
CA GLU A 48 -4.49 -3.16 -8.57
C GLU A 48 -3.67 -2.27 -9.52
N ASP A 49 -2.76 -1.46 -8.99
CA ASP A 49 -1.89 -0.57 -9.75
C ASP A 49 -0.87 -1.39 -10.59
N ILE A 50 -0.27 -2.44 -10.02
CA ILE A 50 0.61 -3.37 -10.77
C ILE A 50 -0.16 -4.02 -11.92
N ASN A 51 -1.35 -4.55 -11.65
CA ASN A 51 -2.16 -5.19 -12.68
C ASN A 51 -2.57 -4.21 -13.78
N ARG A 52 -2.90 -2.98 -13.42
CA ARG A 52 -3.18 -1.91 -14.39
C ARG A 52 -1.97 -1.61 -15.26
N TYR A 53 -0.79 -1.50 -14.65
CA TYR A 53 0.45 -1.25 -15.37
C TYR A 53 0.75 -2.38 -16.37
N ILE A 54 0.69 -3.64 -15.94
CA ILE A 54 0.94 -4.80 -16.82
C ILE A 54 -0.05 -4.81 -17.99
N LYS A 55 -1.35 -4.62 -17.72
CA LYS A 55 -2.37 -4.58 -18.78
C LYS A 55 -2.11 -3.43 -19.76
N GLY A 56 -1.85 -2.24 -19.25
CA GLY A 56 -1.52 -1.07 -20.07
C GLY A 56 -0.31 -1.32 -20.97
N TYR A 57 0.75 -1.94 -20.42
CA TYR A 57 1.94 -2.29 -21.17
C TYR A 57 1.70 -3.38 -22.23
N GLN A 58 0.84 -4.36 -21.95
CA GLN A 58 0.48 -5.39 -22.94
C GLN A 58 -0.33 -4.81 -24.11
N GLU A 59 -1.22 -3.86 -23.84
CA GLU A 59 -2.07 -3.23 -24.86
C GLU A 59 -1.32 -2.18 -25.68
N ILE A 60 -0.55 -1.33 -25.00
CA ILE A 60 0.23 -0.25 -25.60
C ILE A 60 1.62 -0.32 -24.96
N PRO A 61 2.52 -1.15 -25.50
CA PRO A 61 3.88 -1.23 -24.99
C PRO A 61 4.52 0.15 -25.06
N GLU A 62 5.18 0.55 -23.98
CA GLU A 62 5.96 1.77 -23.99
C GLU A 62 7.03 1.64 -25.07
N LYS A 63 7.06 2.60 -26.00
CA LYS A 63 8.11 2.63 -27.01
C LYS A 63 9.42 2.87 -26.27
N VAL A 64 10.39 1.98 -26.47
CA VAL A 64 11.70 2.00 -25.80
C VAL A 64 12.38 3.38 -25.92
N ASP A 65 12.17 4.08 -27.04
CA ASP A 65 12.66 5.44 -27.28
C ASP A 65 12.09 6.47 -26.28
N LYS A 66 10.82 6.35 -25.87
CA LYS A 66 10.20 7.25 -24.89
C LYS A 66 10.68 7.00 -23.46
N VAL A 67 11.01 5.75 -23.12
CA VAL A 67 11.57 5.41 -21.81
C VAL A 67 12.95 6.03 -21.68
N ALA A 68 13.80 5.91 -22.71
CA ALA A 68 15.12 6.54 -22.74
C ALA A 68 15.04 8.09 -22.66
N GLU A 69 14.06 8.71 -23.32
CA GLU A 69 13.81 10.17 -23.18
C GLU A 69 13.37 10.58 -21.77
N TRP A 70 12.65 9.73 -21.06
CA TRP A 70 12.22 10.00 -19.68
C TRP A 70 13.36 9.81 -18.69
N GLU A 71 14.18 8.77 -18.87
CA GLU A 71 15.39 8.56 -18.08
C GLU A 71 16.37 9.73 -18.24
N ASP A 72 16.68 10.16 -19.47
CA ASP A 72 17.57 11.31 -19.72
C ASP A 72 17.06 12.60 -19.08
N LYS A 73 15.75 12.84 -19.10
CA LYS A 73 15.15 13.99 -18.39
C LYS A 73 15.25 13.85 -16.88
N GLN A 74 15.08 12.66 -16.32
CA GLN A 74 15.18 12.42 -14.89
C GLN A 74 16.60 12.65 -14.38
N TYR A 75 17.62 12.14 -15.10
CA TYR A 75 19.03 12.38 -14.79
C TYR A 75 19.40 13.88 -14.87
N LYS A 76 18.92 14.60 -15.89
CA LYS A 76 19.17 16.05 -16.03
C LYS A 76 18.53 16.90 -14.93
N ILE A 77 17.47 16.42 -14.29
CA ILE A 77 16.86 17.10 -13.14
C ILE A 77 17.67 16.81 -11.88
N LEU A 78 18.06 15.54 -11.66
CA LEU A 78 18.92 15.14 -10.55
C LEU A 78 20.28 15.86 -10.57
N ASP A 79 20.93 15.95 -11.73
CA ASP A 79 22.21 16.67 -11.89
C ASP A 79 22.12 18.18 -11.63
N LYS A 80 20.92 18.76 -11.61
CA LYS A 80 20.71 20.18 -11.28
C LYS A 80 20.42 20.41 -9.80
N GLU A 81 20.12 19.36 -9.05
CA GLU A 81 19.84 19.42 -7.61
C GLU A 81 21.08 19.10 -6.73
N PHE A 82 22.20 18.71 -7.34
CA PHE A 82 23.51 18.52 -6.71
C PHE A 82 24.56 19.48 -7.30
#